data_AF-A0A2V2U5A9-F1
#
_entry.id   AF-A0A2V2U5A9-F1
#
_cell.length_a   1.000
_cell.length_b   1.000
_cell.length_c   1.000
_cell.angle_alpha   90.00
_cell.angle_beta   90.00
_cell.angle_gamma   90.00
#
_symmetry.space_group_name_H-M   'P 1'
#
loop_
_entity.id
_entity.type
_entity.pdbx_description
1 polymer ?
#
loop_
_entity_poly.entity_id
_entity_poly.type
_entity_poly.pdbx_seq_one_letter_code
_entity_poly.pdbx_strand_id
1 'polypeptide(L)'
;MNGIKGSGPMGFQAGIGGSGPGDPNYTPIWKISFNTWKDPSKARILETVADITAMQQAGMITVIPAHGGMHAVNCPFFDPSTVFAHQSKG
;
A
#
# COMPACT_ATOMS: atom_id res chain seq x y z
N MET A 1 14.30 2.78 5.96
CA MET A 1 13.59 2.39 4.71
C MET A 1 14.28 3.07 3.54
N ASN A 2 14.27 2.45 2.37
CA ASN A 2 15.06 2.85 1.21
C ASN A 2 14.31 2.56 -0.11
N GLY A 3 14.92 2.91 -1.23
CA GLY A 3 14.39 2.66 -2.57
C GLY A 3 14.38 3.92 -3.42
N ILE A 4 13.51 3.93 -4.41
CA ILE A 4 13.36 5.04 -5.35
C ILE A 4 12.64 6.20 -4.67
N LYS A 5 13.22 7.40 -4.73
CA LYS A 5 12.61 8.63 -4.23
C LYS A 5 11.32 8.94 -4.99
N GLY A 6 10.28 9.35 -4.27
CA GLY A 6 8.97 9.61 -4.86
C GLY A 6 8.03 10.37 -3.93
N SER A 7 6.78 10.53 -4.36
CA SER A 7 5.72 11.22 -3.63
C SER A 7 5.03 10.37 -2.55
N GLY A 8 5.43 9.10 -2.42
CA GLY A 8 4.85 8.17 -1.48
C GLY A 8 5.33 8.36 -0.04
N PRO A 9 4.86 7.51 0.88
CA PRO A 9 5.22 7.58 2.29
C PRO A 9 6.73 7.62 2.51
N MET A 10 7.17 8.48 3.45
CA MET A 10 8.57 8.70 3.79
C MET A 10 9.47 9.19 2.63
N GLY A 11 8.88 9.71 1.55
CA GLY A 11 9.62 10.27 0.42
C GLY A 11 10.09 9.23 -0.62
N PHE A 12 9.48 8.05 -0.62
CA PHE A 12 9.79 6.97 -1.58
C PHE A 12 8.60 6.69 -2.51
N GLN A 13 8.65 5.58 -3.23
CA GLN A 13 7.58 5.17 -4.13
C GLN A 13 6.20 5.10 -3.44
N ALA A 14 5.14 5.43 -4.18
CA ALA A 14 3.76 5.26 -3.73
C ALA A 14 3.45 3.77 -3.43
N GLY A 15 2.51 3.55 -2.52
CA GLY A 15 2.09 2.20 -2.12
C GLY A 15 1.32 1.47 -3.22
N ILE A 16 1.44 0.14 -3.23
CA ILE A 16 0.68 -0.75 -4.11
C ILE A 16 -0.53 -1.27 -3.34
N GLY A 17 -1.73 -1.07 -3.89
CA GLY A 17 -2.98 -1.62 -3.35
C GLY A 17 -3.16 -3.10 -3.70
N GLY A 18 -3.80 -3.86 -2.81
CA GLY A 18 -4.07 -5.29 -3.04
C GLY A 18 -5.36 -5.54 -3.83
N SER A 19 -6.47 -4.94 -3.39
CA SER A 19 -7.80 -5.06 -4.01
C SER A 19 -8.51 -3.71 -3.97
N GLY A 20 -9.26 -3.39 -5.01
CA GLY A 20 -10.05 -2.17 -5.14
C GLY A 20 -11.57 -2.42 -5.11
N PRO A 21 -12.39 -1.36 -5.06
CA PRO A 21 -13.84 -1.49 -5.17
C PRO A 21 -14.26 -2.27 -6.42
N GLY A 22 -15.13 -3.25 -6.24
CA GLY A 22 -15.58 -4.15 -7.32
C GLY A 22 -14.88 -5.51 -7.33
N ASP A 23 -13.74 -5.66 -6.65
CA ASP A 23 -13.11 -6.97 -6.48
C ASP A 23 -13.92 -7.82 -5.48
N PRO A 24 -14.10 -9.14 -5.71
CA PRO A 24 -14.89 -10.01 -4.82
C PRO A 24 -14.41 -10.05 -3.37
N ASN A 25 -13.12 -9.81 -3.16
CA ASN A 25 -12.47 -9.87 -1.84
C ASN A 25 -12.15 -8.48 -1.28
N TYR A 26 -12.72 -7.43 -1.86
CA TYR A 26 -12.47 -6.06 -1.42
C TYR A 26 -12.96 -5.83 0.02
N THR A 27 -12.10 -5.17 0.81
CA THR A 27 -12.43 -4.63 2.12
C THR A 27 -11.85 -3.21 2.23
N PRO A 28 -12.56 -2.27 2.89
CA PRO A 28 -12.00 -0.94 3.16
C PRO A 28 -10.91 -0.98 4.24
N ILE A 29 -10.68 -2.13 4.89
CA ILE A 29 -9.66 -2.30 5.92
C ILE A 29 -8.38 -2.83 5.29
N TRP A 30 -7.29 -2.07 5.40
CA TRP A 30 -5.99 -2.44 4.85
C TRP A 30 -4.96 -2.65 5.96
N LYS A 31 -4.09 -3.64 5.76
CA LYS A 31 -2.86 -3.80 6.55
C LYS A 31 -1.70 -3.20 5.77
N ILE A 32 -0.88 -2.41 6.46
CA ILE A 32 0.29 -1.77 5.85
C ILE A 32 1.51 -2.66 6.06
N SER A 33 2.30 -2.83 5.01
CA SER A 33 3.63 -3.46 5.08
C SER A 33 4.66 -2.55 4.42
N PHE A 34 5.87 -2.57 4.96
CA PHE A 34 7.00 -1.82 4.42
C PHE A 34 7.93 -2.75 3.65
N ASN A 35 8.15 -2.42 2.39
CA ASN A 35 9.10 -3.10 1.52
C ASN A 35 10.44 -2.38 1.60
N THR A 36 11.52 -3.08 1.93
CA THR A 36 12.87 -2.51 2.00
C THR A 36 13.81 -3.30 1.09
N TRP A 37 14.49 -2.62 0.17
CA TRP A 37 15.54 -3.22 -0.64
C TRP A 37 16.74 -3.59 0.21
N LYS A 38 17.27 -4.80 0.06
CA LYS A 38 18.51 -5.17 0.76
C LYS A 38 19.73 -4.45 0.18
N ASP A 39 19.72 -4.28 -1.14
CA ASP A 39 20.71 -3.49 -1.88
C ASP A 39 19.99 -2.30 -2.57
N PRO A 40 20.15 -1.07 -2.06
CA PRO A 40 19.51 0.11 -2.63
C PRO A 40 19.89 0.38 -4.09
N SER A 41 21.08 -0.05 -4.54
CA SER A 41 21.53 0.18 -5.92
C SER A 41 20.75 -0.64 -6.95
N LYS A 42 20.07 -1.70 -6.50
CA LYS A 42 19.22 -2.57 -7.32
C LYS A 42 17.74 -2.18 -7.25
N ALA A 43 17.42 -1.09 -6.56
CA ALA A 43 16.05 -0.65 -6.42
C ALA A 43 15.44 -0.34 -7.80
N ARG A 44 14.23 -0.86 -8.01
CA ARG A 44 13.41 -0.63 -9.20
C ARG A 44 11.97 -0.42 -8.80
N ILE A 45 11.19 0.18 -9.70
CA ILE A 45 9.75 0.35 -9.50
C ILE A 45 9.09 -1.03 -9.43
N LEU A 46 8.23 -1.22 -8.43
CA LEU A 46 7.34 -2.37 -8.31
C LEU A 46 5.91 -1.88 -8.50
N GLU A 47 5.11 -2.48 -9.38
CA GLU A 47 3.79 -1.97 -9.73
C GLU A 47 2.66 -2.82 -9.14
N THR A 48 2.95 -4.10 -8.91
CA THR A 48 1.95 -5.08 -8.49
C THR A 48 2.35 -5.83 -7.23
N VAL A 49 1.37 -6.47 -6.58
CA VAL A 49 1.64 -7.41 -5.48
C VAL A 49 2.53 -8.56 -5.95
N ALA A 50 2.37 -9.01 -7.21
CA ALA A 50 3.19 -10.06 -7.79
C ALA A 50 4.68 -9.66 -7.87
N ASP A 51 4.98 -8.40 -8.19
CA ASP A 51 6.36 -7.90 -8.20
C ASP A 51 6.99 -7.95 -6.80
N ILE A 52 6.22 -7.55 -5.77
CA ILE A 52 6.66 -7.63 -4.37
C ILE A 52 6.95 -9.09 -4.00
N THR A 53 6.02 -10.00 -4.30
CA THR A 53 6.19 -11.44 -4.02
C THR A 53 7.42 -12.00 -4.71
N ALA A 54 7.61 -11.70 -5.99
CA ALA A 54 8.78 -12.16 -6.74
C ALA A 54 10.09 -11.63 -6.15
N MET A 55 10.15 -10.34 -5.77
CA MET A 55 11.35 -9.75 -5.18
C MET A 55 11.65 -10.28 -3.77
N GLN A 56 10.60 -10.58 -3.00
CA GLN A 56 10.75 -11.18 -1.69
C GLN A 56 11.28 -12.61 -1.80
N GLN A 57 10.72 -13.41 -2.71
CA GLN A 57 11.16 -14.80 -2.98
C GLN A 57 12.59 -14.84 -3.54
N ALA A 58 12.95 -13.89 -4.40
CA ALA A 58 14.32 -13.71 -4.87
C ALA A 58 15.28 -13.17 -3.79
N GLY A 59 14.78 -12.88 -2.59
CA GLY A 59 15.57 -12.39 -1.47
C GLY A 59 16.09 -10.96 -1.64
N MET A 60 15.58 -10.20 -2.60
CA MET A 60 16.01 -8.83 -2.92
C MET A 60 15.46 -7.79 -1.95
N ILE A 61 14.27 -8.04 -1.41
CA ILE A 61 13.59 -7.15 -0.46
C ILE A 61 13.23 -7.90 0.84
N THR A 62 12.99 -7.13 1.90
CA THR A 62 12.21 -7.59 3.06
C THR A 62 10.82 -6.94 3.03
N VAL A 63 9.84 -7.65 3.56
CA VAL A 63 8.46 -7.16 3.72
C VAL A 63 8.12 -7.26 5.20
N ILE A 64 7.92 -6.11 5.87
CA ILE A 64 7.69 -6.06 7.32
C ILE A 64 6.33 -5.40 7.59
N PRO A 65 5.39 -6.08 8.26
CA PRO A 65 4.13 -5.48 8.66
C PRO A 65 4.32 -4.27 9.59
N ALA A 66 3.57 -3.20 9.36
CA ALA A 66 3.54 -2.05 10.25
C ALA A 66 3.03 -2.44 11.64
N HIS A 67 3.73 -2.00 12.69
CA HIS A 67 3.42 -2.33 14.09
C HIS A 67 3.20 -3.84 14.33
N GLY A 68 4.00 -4.71 13.71
CA GLY A 68 3.87 -6.15 13.87
C GLY A 68 2.54 -6.72 13.33
N GLY A 69 1.87 -6.00 12.42
CA GLY A 69 0.60 -6.41 11.82
C GLY A 69 -0.64 -6.02 12.63
N MET A 70 -0.47 -5.31 13.76
CA MET A 70 -1.59 -4.79 14.55
C MET A 70 -2.17 -3.50 13.98
N HIS A 71 -1.42 -2.79 13.13
CA HIS A 71 -1.91 -1.57 12.52
C HIS A 71 -2.75 -1.89 11.28
N ALA A 72 -4.02 -1.53 11.35
CA ALA A 72 -4.95 -1.56 10.24
C ALA A 72 -5.52 -0.15 10.04
N VAL A 73 -5.70 0.23 8.78
CA VAL A 73 -6.33 1.49 8.39
C VAL A 73 -7.66 1.19 7.72
N ASN A 74 -8.69 1.95 8.07
CA ASN A 74 -9.96 1.92 7.34
C ASN A 74 -9.94 3.07 6.33
N CYS A 75 -9.94 2.75 5.04
CA CYS A 75 -9.92 3.68 3.93
C CYS A 75 -11.12 3.38 3.01
N PRO A 76 -12.35 3.74 3.42
CA PRO A 76 -13.53 3.51 2.60
C PRO A 76 -13.47 4.37 1.33
N PHE A 77 -13.82 3.77 0.19
CA PHE A 77 -14.20 4.53 -1.00
C PHE A 77 -15.69 4.80 -0.96
N PHE A 78 -16.05 6.01 -1.34
CA PHE A 78 -17.43 6.46 -1.38
C PHE A 78 -17.61 7.33 -2.62
N ASP A 79 -18.82 7.32 -3.16
CA ASP A 79 -19.20 8.29 -4.16
C ASP A 79 -19.29 9.67 -3.50
N PRO A 80 -18.60 10.70 -4.02
CA PRO A 80 -18.65 12.05 -3.46
C PRO A 80 -20.09 12.56 -3.24
N SER A 81 -21.03 12.22 -4.13
CA SER A 81 -22.44 12.62 -4.01
C SER A 81 -23.10 12.07 -2.75
N THR A 82 -22.71 10.87 -2.30
CA THR A 82 -23.25 10.24 -1.07
C THR A 82 -22.68 10.88 0.20
N VAL A 83 -21.43 11.34 0.17
CA VAL A 83 -20.80 11.99 1.33
C VAL A 83 -21.33 13.40 1.54
N PHE A 84 -21.40 14.21 0.48
CA PHE A 84 -21.86 15.59 0.60
C PHE A 84 -23.32 15.69 1.04
N ALA A 85 -24.18 14.76 0.61
CA ALA A 85 -25.58 14.70 1.06
C ALA A 85 -25.75 14.46 2.56
N HIS A 86 -24.76 13.81 3.21
CA HIS A 86 -24.74 13.59 4.65
C HIS A 86 -24.08 14.75 5.41
N GLN A 87 -23.04 15.36 4.85
CA GLN A 87 -22.34 16.50 5.48
C GLN A 87 -23.14 17.80 5.44
N SER A 88 -23.98 18.01 4.42
CA SER A 88 -24.82 19.21 4.32
C SER A 88 -26.01 19.25 5.31
N LYS A 89 -26.14 18.23 6.17
CA LYS A 89 -27.18 18.14 7.21
C LYS A 89 -26.64 18.39 8.62
N GLY A 90 -25.35 18.73 8.75
CA GLY A 90 -24.67 19.07 10.00
C GLY A 90 -24.53 20.57 10.21
#